data_AF-A0A2C5ZWJ9-F1
#
_entry.id   AF-A0A2C5ZWJ9-F1
#
_cell.length_a   1.000
_cell.length_b   1.000
_cell.length_c   1.000
_cell.angle_alpha   90.00
_cell.angle_beta   90.00
_cell.angle_gamma   90.00
#
_symmetry.space_group_name_H-M   'P 1'
#
loop_
_entity.id
_entity.type
_entity.pdbx_description
1 polymer ?
#
loop_
_entity_poly.entity_id
_entity_poly.type
_entity_poly.pdbx_seq_one_letter_code
_entity_poly.pdbx_strand_id
1 'polypeptide(L)'
;MEYGPPAEDQKEAAIFRQFWGDKAELRRFKDGSILECVEWTSKSPSQISEEIARYALKRHLKITKDEFTSFASGFSSILSFSHLDKEAFDAARRAFATLEHDLRSLENMPLQIRQMSPISPMARYSSVDPPVLAFHRGSIEPMDVNLYFEASGKWPENLTAIQEAKIDFLLDIDKRLMTIHENISTYLGREDRKVGVENLAFLDIVYDTGAAFRLRIHCDVEEALMQRDSMNKALDHRVRDDWAEALASFHWLYTTLPHHTQTVATFCTRLHSLSPSIRLARHWFDRHKLTNHFGPELIELFVLHVFLKPYPWTTPSSATAGFLRTLFFLSRWDWRDEPLIVDWAESLSSDDRSSIRKELESWRKRDPQMNGSVLFVATSNNQSGLAYTRDGPSKLVASRMTRLAKAACRLVREQPVRLDPSCLFHVSLRDYDVLIHLSRRAVRAVSDVADDSSEPGTKRPSRFKNLDGRTGRAPLTVRAHPLDVLVAELRRVYNDTLMFFRGGGDDDVVLAAIWSPRLQQGSPGTKFRAGLPYNFRRLAGSDADADLVELNRDAVLLEIARVGGDLVKKIEVVDEGAGEEG
;
A
#
# COMPACT_ATOMS: atom_id res chain seq x y z
N MET A 1 27.42 -9.32 -17.14
CA MET A 1 28.69 -9.75 -17.75
C MET A 1 29.57 -10.23 -16.61
N GLU A 2 30.23 -11.37 -16.79
CA GLU A 2 31.29 -11.83 -15.89
C GLU A 2 32.63 -11.31 -16.41
N TYR A 3 33.37 -10.60 -15.55
CA TYR A 3 34.67 -10.05 -15.91
C TYR A 3 35.77 -11.04 -15.54
N GLY A 4 36.58 -11.41 -16.51
CA GLY A 4 37.77 -12.22 -16.33
C GLY A 4 39.04 -11.36 -16.24
N PRO A 5 40.21 -12.03 -16.23
CA PRO A 5 41.50 -11.36 -16.18
C PRO A 5 41.82 -10.58 -17.47
N PRO A 6 42.74 -9.62 -17.41
CA PRO A 6 43.29 -8.96 -18.60
C PRO A 6 43.86 -9.95 -19.60
N ALA A 7 43.71 -9.64 -20.89
CA ALA A 7 44.23 -10.48 -21.98
C ALA A 7 45.76 -10.67 -21.93
N GLU A 8 46.46 -9.72 -21.31
CA GLU A 8 47.91 -9.73 -21.13
C GLU A 8 48.37 -10.78 -20.10
N ASP A 9 47.51 -11.12 -19.13
CA ASP A 9 47.76 -12.13 -18.11
C ASP A 9 47.51 -13.53 -18.67
N GLN A 10 48.37 -13.96 -19.62
CA GLN A 10 48.18 -15.16 -20.43
C GLN A 10 47.86 -16.43 -19.62
N LYS A 11 48.42 -16.57 -18.41
CA LYS A 11 48.18 -17.72 -17.53
C LYS A 11 46.75 -17.72 -16.99
N GLU A 12 46.31 -16.63 -16.39
CA GLU A 12 44.97 -16.49 -15.84
C GLU A 12 43.91 -16.50 -16.94
N ALA A 13 44.19 -15.84 -18.07
CA ALA A 13 43.33 -15.86 -19.25
C ALA A 13 43.16 -17.27 -19.84
N ALA A 14 44.21 -18.10 -19.81
CA ALA A 14 44.11 -19.50 -20.22
C ALA A 14 43.22 -20.32 -19.27
N ILE A 15 43.35 -20.12 -17.94
CA ILE A 15 42.49 -20.78 -16.94
C ILE A 15 41.03 -20.37 -17.14
N PHE A 16 40.77 -19.08 -17.35
CA PHE A 16 39.42 -18.55 -17.59
C PHE A 16 38.78 -19.16 -18.85
N ARG A 17 39.51 -19.18 -19.98
CA ARG A 17 39.06 -19.81 -21.22
C ARG A 17 38.85 -21.31 -21.08
N GLN A 18 39.70 -22.00 -20.31
CA GLN A 18 39.53 -23.43 -20.06
C GLN A 18 38.23 -23.71 -19.29
N PHE A 19 37.97 -22.93 -18.24
CA PHE A 19 36.77 -23.05 -17.42
C PHE A 19 35.51 -22.76 -18.25
N TRP A 20 35.41 -21.58 -18.88
CA TRP A 20 34.21 -21.16 -19.59
C TRP A 20 34.08 -21.76 -21.00
N GLY A 21 35.16 -22.26 -21.61
CA GLY A 21 35.16 -22.82 -22.95
C GLY A 21 34.67 -21.82 -24.00
N ASP A 22 33.77 -22.28 -24.86
CA ASP A 22 33.25 -21.52 -26.00
C ASP A 22 32.45 -20.26 -25.61
N LYS A 23 32.14 -20.09 -24.31
CA LYS A 23 31.44 -18.90 -23.80
C LYS A 23 32.39 -17.76 -23.43
N ALA A 24 33.70 -18.01 -23.34
CA ALA A 24 34.70 -16.97 -23.09
C ALA A 24 34.97 -16.18 -24.39
N GLU A 25 34.93 -14.86 -24.28
CA GLU A 25 35.24 -13.94 -25.37
C GLU A 25 36.13 -12.78 -24.88
N LEU A 26 36.95 -12.25 -25.78
CA LEU A 26 37.74 -11.04 -25.52
C LEU A 26 36.90 -9.80 -25.83
N ARG A 27 36.78 -8.89 -24.87
CA ARG A 27 36.04 -7.64 -25.05
C ARG A 27 36.90 -6.43 -24.70
N ARG A 28 36.88 -5.43 -25.58
CA ARG A 28 37.47 -4.11 -25.33
C ARG A 28 36.43 -3.19 -24.69
N PHE A 29 36.77 -2.58 -23.56
CA PHE A 29 35.90 -1.66 -22.83
C PHE A 29 36.19 -0.20 -23.17
N LYS A 30 35.31 0.71 -22.71
CA LYS A 30 35.41 2.15 -23.00
C LYS A 30 36.65 2.81 -22.39
N ASP A 31 37.19 2.23 -21.33
CA ASP A 31 38.44 2.64 -20.69
C ASP A 31 39.68 2.14 -21.45
N GLY A 32 39.50 1.41 -22.55
CA GLY A 32 40.58 0.85 -23.37
C GLY A 32 41.08 -0.52 -22.91
N SER A 33 40.64 -1.01 -21.74
CA SER A 33 41.02 -2.32 -21.22
C SER A 33 40.48 -3.45 -22.11
N ILE A 34 41.27 -4.53 -22.23
CA ILE A 34 40.87 -5.75 -22.94
C ILE A 34 40.89 -6.90 -21.94
N LEU A 35 39.71 -7.43 -21.62
CA LEU A 35 39.54 -8.51 -20.65
C LEU A 35 38.91 -9.72 -21.31
N GLU A 36 39.25 -10.90 -20.81
CA GLU A 36 38.43 -12.09 -21.01
C GLU A 36 37.07 -11.87 -20.33
N CYS A 37 35.97 -12.22 -20.98
CA CYS A 37 34.62 -11.93 -20.51
C CYS A 37 33.64 -13.06 -20.84
N VAL A 38 32.53 -13.11 -20.11
CA VAL A 38 31.36 -13.92 -20.47
C VAL A 38 30.11 -13.05 -20.44
N GLU A 39 29.41 -12.99 -21.57
CA GLU A 39 28.09 -12.35 -21.67
C GLU A 39 26.97 -13.34 -21.29
N TRP A 40 26.00 -12.86 -20.51
CA TRP A 40 24.84 -13.64 -20.07
C TRP A 40 23.58 -13.06 -20.70
N THR A 41 22.67 -13.93 -21.12
CA THR A 41 21.44 -13.51 -21.83
C THR A 41 20.36 -13.01 -20.88
N SER A 42 20.34 -13.57 -19.67
CA SER A 42 19.39 -13.22 -18.63
C SER A 42 19.64 -11.80 -18.10
N LYS A 43 18.57 -11.10 -17.72
CA LYS A 43 18.65 -9.71 -17.23
C LYS A 43 18.41 -9.55 -15.73
N SER A 44 17.74 -10.50 -15.09
CA SER A 44 17.51 -10.45 -13.65
C SER A 44 18.63 -11.17 -12.89
N PRO A 45 19.02 -10.71 -11.69
CA PRO A 45 20.12 -11.30 -10.93
C PRO A 45 19.94 -12.81 -10.67
N SER A 46 18.74 -13.24 -10.28
CA SER A 46 18.44 -14.65 -10.01
C SER A 46 18.56 -15.52 -11.26
N GLN A 47 18.04 -15.06 -12.40
CA GLN A 47 18.16 -15.79 -13.67
C GLN A 47 19.60 -15.83 -14.17
N ILE A 48 20.39 -14.77 -13.96
CA ILE A 48 21.82 -14.75 -14.31
C ILE A 48 22.56 -15.79 -13.46
N SER A 49 22.36 -15.81 -12.14
CA SER A 49 22.97 -16.83 -11.27
C SER A 49 22.55 -18.24 -11.66
N GLU A 50 21.28 -18.44 -12.06
CA GLU A 50 20.77 -19.70 -12.55
C GLU A 50 21.42 -20.12 -13.89
N GLU A 51 21.58 -19.19 -14.83
CA GLU A 51 22.24 -19.40 -16.13
C GLU A 51 23.71 -19.78 -15.93
N ILE A 52 24.41 -19.08 -15.02
CA ILE A 52 25.80 -19.37 -14.62
C ILE A 52 25.91 -20.78 -14.06
N ALA A 53 25.12 -21.10 -13.03
CA ALA A 53 25.16 -22.40 -12.38
C ALA A 53 24.86 -23.52 -13.36
N ARG A 54 23.80 -23.38 -14.18
CA ARG A 54 23.42 -24.39 -15.17
C ARG A 54 24.53 -24.63 -16.20
N TYR A 55 25.19 -23.57 -16.67
CA TYR A 55 26.28 -23.69 -17.62
C TYR A 55 27.48 -24.43 -17.01
N ALA A 56 27.94 -23.96 -15.84
CA ALA A 56 29.11 -24.51 -15.17
C ALA A 56 28.90 -25.97 -14.74
N LEU A 57 27.74 -26.29 -14.14
CA LEU A 57 27.42 -27.65 -13.70
C LEU A 57 27.31 -28.63 -14.88
N LYS A 58 26.69 -28.20 -16.00
CA LYS A 58 26.63 -29.02 -17.22
C LYS A 58 28.02 -29.32 -17.78
N ARG A 59 28.87 -28.30 -17.85
CA ARG A 59 30.21 -28.43 -18.45
C ARG A 59 31.16 -29.26 -17.60
N HIS A 60 31.21 -29.02 -16.29
CA HIS A 60 32.21 -29.62 -15.41
C HIS A 60 31.74 -30.89 -14.70
N LEU A 61 30.43 -31.03 -14.47
CA LEU A 61 29.86 -32.16 -13.72
C LEU A 61 28.87 -33.00 -14.54
N LYS A 62 28.61 -32.63 -15.80
CA LYS A 62 27.63 -33.30 -16.69
C LYS A 62 26.20 -33.36 -16.14
N ILE A 63 25.88 -32.50 -15.17
CA ILE A 63 24.54 -32.37 -14.60
C ILE A 63 23.62 -31.75 -15.66
N THR A 64 22.55 -32.47 -15.98
CA THR A 64 21.63 -32.08 -17.04
C THR A 64 20.49 -31.21 -16.50
N LYS A 65 19.67 -30.67 -17.40
CA LYS A 65 18.62 -29.69 -17.05
C LYS A 65 17.57 -30.26 -16.09
N ASP A 66 17.35 -31.58 -16.12
CA ASP A 66 16.32 -32.26 -15.34
C ASP A 66 16.76 -32.55 -13.89
N GLU A 67 18.07 -32.44 -13.62
CA GLU A 67 18.66 -32.69 -12.29
C GLU A 67 18.84 -31.39 -11.47
N PHE A 68 18.59 -30.23 -12.08
CA PHE A 68 18.77 -28.91 -11.47
C PHE A 68 17.46 -28.12 -11.46
N THR A 69 16.91 -27.89 -10.28
CA THR A 69 15.67 -27.11 -10.09
C THR A 69 15.96 -25.77 -9.42
N SER A 70 15.48 -24.68 -10.00
CA SER A 70 15.56 -23.33 -9.43
C SER A 70 14.22 -22.93 -8.82
N PHE A 71 14.24 -22.46 -7.57
CA PHE A 71 13.03 -22.03 -6.85
C PHE A 71 12.67 -20.56 -7.08
N ALA A 72 13.61 -19.75 -7.58
CA ALA A 72 13.40 -18.31 -7.77
C ALA A 72 12.44 -18.00 -8.93
N SER A 73 12.36 -18.89 -9.93
CA SER A 73 11.50 -18.71 -11.11
C SER A 73 10.00 -18.76 -10.76
N GLY A 74 9.59 -19.56 -9.78
CA GLY A 74 8.18 -19.70 -9.42
C GLY A 74 7.54 -18.43 -8.82
N PHE A 75 8.33 -17.53 -8.24
CA PHE A 75 7.81 -16.24 -7.74
C PHE A 75 7.67 -15.18 -8.84
N SER A 76 8.38 -15.35 -9.96
CA SER A 76 8.31 -14.42 -11.10
C SER A 76 7.01 -14.53 -11.89
N SER A 77 6.27 -15.63 -11.75
CA SER A 77 4.93 -15.79 -12.34
C SER A 77 3.82 -15.13 -11.50
N ILE A 78 4.06 -14.88 -10.22
CA ILE A 78 3.10 -14.19 -9.32
C ILE A 78 3.19 -12.69 -9.52
N LEU A 79 4.41 -12.15 -9.48
CA LEU A 79 4.68 -10.74 -9.69
C LEU A 79 5.81 -10.60 -10.72
N SER A 80 5.54 -9.87 -11.79
CA SER A 80 6.52 -9.66 -12.87
C SER A 80 7.60 -8.67 -12.42
N PHE A 81 8.71 -9.19 -11.91
CA PHE A 81 9.89 -8.38 -11.62
C PHE A 81 10.68 -8.10 -12.90
N SER A 82 10.89 -6.82 -13.20
CA SER A 82 11.82 -6.40 -14.26
C SER A 82 13.10 -5.83 -13.65
N HIS A 83 14.22 -6.08 -14.33
CA HIS A 83 15.48 -5.36 -14.08
C HIS A 83 15.33 -3.82 -14.22
N LEU A 84 14.27 -3.35 -14.88
CA LEU A 84 13.94 -1.94 -15.05
C LEU A 84 13.11 -1.36 -13.89
N ASP A 85 12.64 -2.18 -12.95
CA ASP A 85 11.74 -1.72 -11.88
C ASP A 85 12.39 -0.61 -11.05
N LYS A 86 13.67 -0.78 -10.68
CA LYS A 86 14.42 0.24 -9.93
C LYS A 86 14.52 1.55 -10.72
N GLU A 87 14.82 1.47 -12.02
CA GLU A 87 14.93 2.64 -12.89
C GLU A 87 13.58 3.37 -13.03
N ALA A 88 12.47 2.63 -13.04
CA ALA A 88 11.14 3.22 -13.05
C ALA A 88 10.88 4.06 -11.77
N PHE A 89 11.21 3.51 -10.59
CA PHE A 89 11.14 4.26 -9.34
C PHE A 89 12.09 5.47 -9.31
N ASP A 90 13.34 5.30 -9.77
CA ASP A 90 14.31 6.39 -9.86
C ASP A 90 13.84 7.49 -10.81
N ALA A 91 13.18 7.13 -11.92
CA ALA A 91 12.55 8.09 -12.82
C ALA A 91 11.41 8.86 -12.13
N ALA A 92 10.57 8.21 -11.33
CA ALA A 92 9.50 8.88 -10.59
C ALA A 92 10.08 9.89 -9.57
N ARG A 93 11.18 9.54 -8.91
CA ARG A 93 11.88 10.46 -8.00
C ARG A 93 12.55 11.62 -8.74
N ARG A 94 13.10 11.40 -9.94
CA ARG A 94 13.63 12.49 -10.78
C ARG A 94 12.52 13.43 -11.25
N ALA A 95 11.35 12.89 -11.63
CA ALA A 95 10.19 13.70 -11.97
C ALA A 95 9.72 14.56 -10.79
N PHE A 96 9.74 14.02 -9.56
CA PHE A 96 9.47 14.80 -8.36
C PHE A 96 10.49 15.94 -8.16
N ALA A 97 11.79 15.70 -8.42
CA ALA A 97 12.80 16.75 -8.34
C ALA A 97 12.56 17.87 -9.38
N THR A 98 12.03 17.55 -10.55
CA THR A 98 11.58 18.54 -11.54
C THR A 98 10.41 19.37 -11.01
N LEU A 99 9.36 18.73 -10.46
CA LEU A 99 8.26 19.45 -9.80
C LEU A 99 8.78 20.40 -8.72
N GLU A 100 9.71 19.91 -7.88
CA GLU A 100 10.27 20.72 -6.81
C GLU A 100 11.00 21.96 -7.34
N HIS A 101 11.73 21.82 -8.44
CA HIS A 101 12.38 22.95 -9.09
C HIS A 101 11.36 23.95 -9.66
N ASP A 102 10.38 23.46 -10.41
CA ASP A 102 9.36 24.29 -11.07
C ASP A 102 8.54 25.09 -10.04
N LEU A 103 8.08 24.45 -8.96
CA LEU A 103 7.35 25.12 -7.88
C LEU A 103 8.20 26.16 -7.13
N ARG A 104 9.48 25.89 -6.89
CA ARG A 104 10.40 26.85 -6.27
C ARG A 104 10.76 28.02 -7.19
N SER A 105 10.62 27.85 -8.50
CA SER A 105 10.90 28.90 -9.49
C SER A 105 9.78 29.92 -9.63
N LEU A 106 8.61 29.68 -9.02
CA LEU A 106 7.47 30.60 -9.06
C LEU A 106 7.80 31.93 -8.36
N GLU A 107 7.89 33.00 -9.15
CA GLU A 107 8.13 34.35 -8.63
C GLU A 107 6.89 34.94 -7.94
N ASN A 108 7.12 35.85 -6.99
CA ASN A 108 6.08 36.66 -6.33
C ASN A 108 4.98 35.84 -5.61
N MET A 109 5.32 34.66 -5.09
CA MET A 109 4.46 33.89 -4.19
C MET A 109 4.26 34.64 -2.86
N PRO A 110 3.04 34.65 -2.28
CA PRO A 110 2.79 35.35 -1.00
C PRO A 110 3.62 34.80 0.17
N LEU A 111 3.95 33.50 0.14
CA LEU A 111 4.83 32.83 1.09
C LEU A 111 5.84 31.96 0.33
N GLN A 112 7.08 31.95 0.81
CA GLN A 112 8.14 31.13 0.23
C GLN A 112 7.99 29.66 0.62
N ILE A 113 8.38 28.77 -0.31
CA ILE A 113 8.34 27.32 -0.10
C ILE A 113 9.56 26.90 0.72
N ARG A 114 9.32 26.35 1.92
CA ARG A 114 10.37 25.82 2.80
C ARG A 114 10.78 24.41 2.39
N GLN A 115 9.79 23.54 2.14
CA GLN A 115 10.01 22.12 1.91
C GLN A 115 8.86 21.52 1.10
N MET A 116 9.18 20.51 0.28
CA MET A 116 8.21 19.56 -0.25
C MET A 116 8.60 18.14 0.18
N SER A 117 7.60 17.32 0.49
CA SER A 117 7.83 15.93 0.91
C SER A 117 6.90 14.99 0.14
N PRO A 118 7.43 14.09 -0.70
CA PRO A 118 6.61 13.06 -1.32
C PRO A 118 6.28 12.00 -0.26
N ILE A 119 5.04 11.52 -0.27
CA ILE A 119 4.50 10.56 0.72
C ILE A 119 3.88 9.31 0.08
N SER A 120 3.99 9.18 -1.24
CA SER A 120 3.50 8.02 -1.99
C SER A 120 4.43 6.80 -1.88
N PRO A 121 3.90 5.56 -1.93
CA PRO A 121 4.68 4.34 -2.13
C PRO A 121 5.63 4.39 -3.33
N MET A 122 5.26 5.13 -4.38
CA MET A 122 6.10 5.33 -5.58
C MET A 122 7.41 6.06 -5.26
N ALA A 123 7.44 6.93 -4.25
CA ALA A 123 8.62 7.68 -3.85
C ALA A 123 9.60 6.87 -2.99
N ARG A 124 9.16 5.72 -2.44
CA ARG A 124 9.92 4.87 -1.52
C ARG A 124 10.07 3.41 -1.98
N TYR A 125 9.92 3.16 -3.28
CA TYR A 125 10.13 1.85 -3.90
C TYR A 125 9.19 0.74 -3.36
N SER A 126 7.99 1.09 -2.90
CA SER A 126 7.08 0.15 -2.20
C SER A 126 5.70 -0.05 -2.84
N SER A 127 5.40 0.61 -3.97
CA SER A 127 4.21 0.29 -4.76
C SER A 127 4.32 -1.13 -5.32
N VAL A 128 3.21 -1.88 -5.34
CA VAL A 128 3.16 -3.27 -5.85
C VAL A 128 3.66 -3.30 -7.29
N ASP A 129 3.10 -2.43 -8.11
CA ASP A 129 3.54 -2.19 -9.49
C ASP A 129 4.51 -1.01 -9.53
N PRO A 130 5.62 -1.12 -10.29
CA PRO A 130 6.51 0.01 -10.51
C PRO A 130 5.79 1.15 -11.23
N PRO A 131 6.15 2.42 -10.94
CA PRO A 131 5.50 3.57 -11.55
C PRO A 131 5.74 3.61 -13.07
N VAL A 132 4.69 3.93 -13.84
CA VAL A 132 4.77 4.07 -15.30
C VAL A 132 4.60 5.52 -15.68
N LEU A 133 5.68 6.19 -16.05
CA LEU A 133 5.69 7.60 -16.44
C LEU A 133 5.47 7.78 -17.94
N ALA A 134 4.41 7.19 -18.50
CA ALA A 134 4.15 7.29 -19.94
C ALA A 134 2.65 7.30 -20.27
N PHE A 135 2.28 8.09 -21.27
CA PHE A 135 0.90 8.33 -21.75
C PHE A 135 0.15 7.14 -22.37
N HIS A 136 0.46 5.91 -22.00
CA HIS A 136 0.13 4.75 -22.83
C HIS A 136 -0.96 3.85 -22.26
N ARG A 137 -1.52 4.18 -21.08
CA ARG A 137 -2.65 3.46 -20.48
C ARG A 137 -3.50 4.38 -19.59
N GLY A 138 -4.62 4.88 -20.12
CA GLY A 138 -5.71 5.46 -19.32
C GLY A 138 -5.28 6.50 -18.27
N SER A 139 -6.02 6.51 -17.16
CA SER A 139 -5.83 7.34 -15.97
C SER A 139 -4.43 7.24 -15.34
N ILE A 140 -3.86 8.37 -14.91
CA ILE A 140 -2.55 8.43 -14.21
C ILE A 140 -2.70 8.53 -12.69
N GLU A 141 -2.06 7.64 -11.92
CA GLU A 141 -2.02 7.73 -10.45
C GLU A 141 -1.06 8.84 -10.01
N PRO A 142 -1.53 9.90 -9.34
CA PRO A 142 -0.65 10.98 -8.90
C PRO A 142 0.17 10.58 -7.67
N MET A 143 1.42 11.05 -7.62
CA MET A 143 2.27 10.95 -6.44
C MET A 143 1.85 12.00 -5.41
N ASP A 144 1.37 11.56 -4.23
CA ASP A 144 1.05 12.47 -3.13
C ASP A 144 2.29 13.23 -2.60
N VAL A 145 2.16 14.55 -2.47
CA VAL A 145 3.20 15.49 -2.04
C VAL A 145 2.63 16.49 -1.02
N ASN A 146 3.31 16.63 0.12
CA ASN A 146 3.04 17.68 1.09
C ASN A 146 3.93 18.89 0.84
N LEU A 147 3.34 20.09 0.86
CA LEU A 147 4.00 21.38 0.73
C LEU A 147 4.03 22.12 2.06
N TYR A 148 5.20 22.62 2.44
CA TYR A 148 5.42 23.39 3.66
C TYR A 148 5.95 24.78 3.29
N PHE A 149 5.22 25.81 3.68
CA PHE A 149 5.68 27.20 3.57
C PHE A 149 6.61 27.59 4.72
N GLU A 150 7.27 28.74 4.57
CA GLU A 150 7.88 29.43 5.71
C GLU A 150 6.84 29.84 6.76
N ALA A 151 7.30 30.00 8.00
CA ALA A 151 6.42 30.41 9.09
C ALA A 151 5.81 31.79 8.82
N SER A 152 4.51 31.92 9.05
CA SER A 152 3.77 33.17 8.83
C SER A 152 2.73 33.38 9.92
N GLY A 153 2.76 34.56 10.54
CA GLY A 153 1.74 34.97 11.50
C GLY A 153 0.44 35.47 10.86
N LYS A 154 0.30 35.37 9.53
CA LYS A 154 -0.89 35.86 8.78
C LYS A 154 -1.95 34.78 8.55
N TRP A 155 -1.70 33.54 8.96
CA TRP A 155 -2.70 32.49 8.88
C TRP A 155 -3.91 32.83 9.77
N PRO A 156 -5.15 32.58 9.32
CA PRO A 156 -6.33 32.78 10.15
C PRO A 156 -6.33 31.90 11.41
N GLU A 157 -7.02 32.33 12.46
CA GLU A 157 -7.17 31.55 13.72
C GLU A 157 -8.38 30.59 13.72
N ASN A 158 -8.97 30.34 12.55
CA ASN A 158 -10.12 29.45 12.37
C ASN A 158 -9.80 28.41 11.29
N LEU A 159 -10.00 27.13 11.61
CA LEU A 159 -9.72 26.01 10.71
C LEU A 159 -10.42 26.12 9.35
N THR A 160 -11.68 26.55 9.31
CA THR A 160 -12.41 26.72 8.04
C THR A 160 -11.76 27.80 7.18
N ALA A 161 -11.41 28.94 7.79
CA ALA A 161 -10.71 30.02 7.09
C ALA A 161 -9.28 29.62 6.68
N ILE A 162 -8.60 28.76 7.44
CA ILE A 162 -7.33 28.17 7.04
C ILE A 162 -7.51 27.29 5.79
N GLN A 163 -8.56 26.46 5.72
CA GLN A 163 -8.83 25.66 4.52
C GLN A 163 -9.12 26.53 3.30
N GLU A 164 -9.91 27.59 3.46
CA GLU A 164 -10.16 28.57 2.38
C GLU A 164 -8.86 29.23 1.91
N ALA A 165 -8.01 29.68 2.85
CA ALA A 165 -6.71 30.23 2.52
C ALA A 165 -5.80 29.23 1.79
N LYS A 166 -5.80 27.95 2.20
CA LYS A 166 -5.08 26.89 1.47
C LYS A 166 -5.60 26.73 0.05
N ILE A 167 -6.92 26.73 -0.15
CA ILE A 167 -7.53 26.65 -1.48
C ILE A 167 -7.10 27.84 -2.34
N ASP A 168 -7.09 29.05 -1.80
CA ASP A 168 -6.60 30.24 -2.49
C ASP A 168 -5.12 30.12 -2.88
N PHE A 169 -4.27 29.58 -2.01
CA PHE A 169 -2.87 29.27 -2.35
C PHE A 169 -2.77 28.24 -3.48
N LEU A 170 -3.57 27.18 -3.45
CA LEU A 170 -3.57 26.17 -4.52
C LEU A 170 -4.02 26.78 -5.86
N LEU A 171 -5.02 27.66 -5.85
CA LEU A 171 -5.49 28.39 -7.04
C LEU A 171 -4.46 29.40 -7.55
N ASP A 172 -3.66 30.01 -6.68
CA ASP A 172 -2.56 30.89 -7.08
C ASP A 172 -1.42 30.08 -7.72
N ILE A 173 -1.06 28.93 -7.14
CA ILE A 173 -0.07 28.01 -7.69
C ILE A 173 -0.51 27.51 -9.08
N ASP A 174 -1.77 27.08 -9.21
CA ASP A 174 -2.41 26.68 -10.47
C ASP A 174 -2.19 27.72 -11.59
N LYS A 175 -2.64 28.96 -11.35
CA LYS A 175 -2.51 30.06 -12.32
C LYS A 175 -1.07 30.33 -12.72
N ARG A 176 -0.15 30.34 -11.76
CA ARG A 176 1.26 30.66 -12.02
C ARG A 176 1.97 29.55 -12.79
N LEU A 177 1.75 28.29 -12.40
CA LEU A 177 2.31 27.14 -13.11
C LEU A 177 1.83 27.11 -14.56
N MET A 178 0.52 27.24 -14.79
CA MET A 178 -0.04 27.24 -16.15
C MET A 178 0.40 28.45 -17.00
N THR A 179 0.80 29.56 -16.36
CA THR A 179 1.32 30.75 -17.07
C THR A 179 2.77 30.55 -17.52
N ILE A 180 3.60 29.89 -16.71
CA ILE A 180 5.03 29.70 -16.97
C ILE A 180 5.29 28.47 -17.83
N HIS A 181 4.52 27.40 -17.63
CA HIS A 181 4.74 26.09 -18.23
C HIS A 181 3.56 25.67 -19.11
N GLU A 182 3.76 25.65 -20.43
CA GLU A 182 2.76 25.17 -21.39
C GLU A 182 2.54 23.65 -21.32
N ASN A 183 3.49 22.91 -20.75
CA ASN A 183 3.51 21.45 -20.68
C ASN A 183 2.97 20.87 -19.36
N ILE A 184 2.32 21.72 -18.54
CA ILE A 184 1.73 21.36 -17.25
C ILE A 184 0.23 21.65 -17.31
N SER A 185 -0.56 20.65 -16.93
CA SER A 185 -2.00 20.78 -16.70
C SER A 185 -2.29 20.58 -15.22
N THR A 186 -3.20 21.38 -14.67
CA THR A 186 -3.54 21.34 -13.24
C THR A 186 -5.04 21.18 -13.02
N TYR A 187 -5.40 20.51 -11.93
CA TYR A 187 -6.79 20.21 -11.57
C TYR A 187 -6.99 20.34 -10.06
N LEU A 188 -7.87 21.25 -9.65
CA LEU A 188 -8.26 21.37 -8.25
C LEU A 188 -9.25 20.25 -7.88
N GLY A 189 -8.86 19.41 -6.92
CA GLY A 189 -9.69 18.33 -6.40
C GLY A 189 -10.21 18.61 -4.99
N ARG A 190 -11.30 17.93 -4.63
CA ARG A 190 -11.91 17.98 -3.29
C ARG A 190 -11.67 16.65 -2.58
N GLU A 191 -11.29 16.74 -1.31
CA GLU A 191 -11.25 15.59 -0.41
C GLU A 191 -12.66 15.33 0.15
N ASP A 192 -13.07 14.06 0.21
CA ASP A 192 -14.35 13.66 0.81
C ASP A 192 -14.20 13.55 2.34
N ARG A 193 -14.10 14.71 2.98
CA ARG A 193 -13.68 14.88 4.38
C ARG A 193 -14.63 15.78 5.15
N LYS A 194 -14.66 15.65 6.48
CA LYS A 194 -15.56 16.46 7.33
C LYS A 194 -15.13 17.93 7.29
N VAL A 195 -16.06 18.81 6.89
CA VAL A 195 -15.84 20.26 6.86
C VAL A 195 -15.51 20.78 8.25
N GLY A 196 -14.49 21.63 8.34
CA GLY A 196 -14.07 22.31 9.57
C GLY A 196 -13.07 21.55 10.44
N VAL A 197 -12.78 20.28 10.13
CA VAL A 197 -11.89 19.42 10.94
C VAL A 197 -10.71 18.89 10.13
N GLU A 198 -10.89 18.62 8.84
CA GLU A 198 -9.87 17.98 7.99
C GLU A 198 -9.53 18.81 6.75
N ASN A 199 -8.46 18.45 6.04
CA ASN A 199 -8.05 19.06 4.78
C ASN A 199 -9.11 18.85 3.69
N LEU A 200 -9.52 19.92 3.00
CA LEU A 200 -10.67 19.89 2.07
C LEU A 200 -10.31 19.78 0.59
N ALA A 201 -9.09 20.14 0.21
CA ALA A 201 -8.70 20.24 -1.20
C ALA A 201 -7.25 19.85 -1.45
N PHE A 202 -6.95 19.53 -2.70
CA PHE A 202 -5.62 19.27 -3.22
C PHE A 202 -5.51 19.79 -4.66
N LEU A 203 -4.29 20.02 -5.13
CA LEU A 203 -4.02 20.35 -6.52
C LEU A 203 -3.32 19.18 -7.20
N ASP A 204 -3.97 18.58 -8.19
CA ASP A 204 -3.32 17.61 -9.08
C ASP A 204 -2.54 18.37 -10.16
N ILE A 205 -1.26 18.05 -10.34
CA ILE A 205 -0.34 18.63 -11.31
C ILE A 205 0.12 17.53 -12.25
N VAL A 206 -0.17 17.65 -13.54
CA VAL A 206 0.10 16.64 -14.57
C VAL A 206 1.05 17.21 -15.61
N TYR A 207 2.19 16.56 -15.78
CA TYR A 207 3.18 16.89 -16.80
C TYR A 207 2.87 16.15 -18.09
N ASP A 208 3.25 16.78 -19.21
CA ASP A 208 3.27 16.13 -20.52
C ASP A 208 4.32 15.02 -20.66
N THR A 209 5.01 14.65 -19.59
CA THR A 209 5.85 13.45 -19.56
C THR A 209 5.08 12.22 -19.06
N GLY A 210 3.84 12.41 -18.57
CA GLY A 210 3.06 11.38 -17.88
C GLY A 210 3.38 11.29 -16.38
N ALA A 211 4.13 12.23 -15.82
CA ALA A 211 4.27 12.36 -14.36
C ALA A 211 3.09 13.15 -13.79
N ALA A 212 2.49 12.68 -12.71
CA ALA A 212 1.43 13.39 -12.01
C ALA A 212 1.69 13.45 -10.50
N PHE A 213 1.29 14.54 -9.87
CA PHE A 213 1.51 14.81 -8.45
C PHE A 213 0.26 15.39 -7.81
N ARG A 214 -0.03 15.01 -6.56
CA ARG A 214 -1.13 15.55 -5.77
C ARG A 214 -0.58 16.38 -4.62
N LEU A 215 -0.72 17.69 -4.72
CA LEU A 215 -0.16 18.65 -3.78
C LEU A 215 -1.15 18.99 -2.66
N ARG A 216 -0.71 18.87 -1.40
CA ARG A 216 -1.44 19.30 -0.20
C ARG A 216 -0.61 20.26 0.63
N ILE A 217 -1.22 21.32 1.15
CA ILE A 217 -0.54 22.32 1.97
C ILE A 217 -0.59 21.92 3.43
N HIS A 218 0.54 21.97 4.12
CA HIS A 218 0.66 21.91 5.57
C HIS A 218 0.55 23.33 6.18
N CYS A 219 -0.21 23.48 7.26
CA CYS A 219 -0.20 24.68 8.09
C CYS A 219 0.00 24.31 9.58
N ASP A 220 0.97 24.94 10.22
CA ASP A 220 1.33 24.76 11.63
C ASP A 220 0.26 25.23 12.61
N VAL A 221 -0.50 26.27 12.24
CA VAL A 221 -1.61 26.78 13.06
C VAL A 221 -2.73 25.74 13.23
N GLU A 222 -2.95 24.88 12.22
CA GLU A 222 -3.95 23.81 12.31
C GLU A 222 -3.63 22.84 13.45
N GLU A 223 -2.36 22.43 13.55
CA GLU A 223 -1.91 21.51 14.59
C GLU A 223 -2.19 22.08 15.98
N ALA A 224 -1.82 23.35 16.19
CA ALA A 224 -2.02 24.03 17.47
C ALA A 224 -3.50 24.16 17.84
N LEU A 225 -4.37 24.46 16.88
CA LEU A 225 -5.82 24.55 17.09
C LEU A 225 -6.43 23.19 17.43
N MET A 226 -6.09 22.14 16.67
CA MET A 226 -6.56 20.77 16.93
C MET A 226 -6.09 20.26 18.31
N GLN A 227 -4.84 20.53 18.68
CA GLN A 227 -4.30 20.20 20.01
C GLN A 227 -5.08 20.91 21.12
N ARG A 228 -5.27 22.23 20.99
CA ARG A 228 -6.04 23.03 21.97
C ARG A 228 -7.45 22.46 22.16
N ASP A 229 -8.15 22.19 21.07
CA ASP A 229 -9.56 21.81 21.12
C ASP A 229 -9.75 20.34 21.56
N SER A 230 -8.79 19.45 21.27
CA SER A 230 -8.78 18.09 21.84
C SER A 230 -8.64 18.07 23.37
N MET A 231 -7.92 19.04 23.95
CA MET A 231 -7.70 19.16 25.39
C MET A 231 -8.74 20.06 26.10
N ASN A 232 -9.63 20.70 25.35
CA ASN A 232 -10.57 21.68 25.87
C ASN A 232 -11.73 21.03 26.62
N LYS A 233 -11.62 20.97 27.96
CA LYS A 233 -12.63 20.36 28.85
C LYS A 233 -14.03 21.03 28.81
N ALA A 234 -14.16 22.22 28.21
CA ALA A 234 -15.47 22.84 28.01
C ALA A 234 -16.26 22.18 26.87
N LEU A 235 -15.60 21.48 25.95
CA LEU A 235 -16.23 20.75 24.85
C LEU A 235 -16.70 19.37 25.32
N ASP A 236 -17.77 18.90 24.67
CA ASP A 236 -18.29 17.55 24.89
C ASP A 236 -17.20 16.49 24.58
N HIS A 237 -17.25 15.36 25.27
CA HIS A 237 -16.28 14.28 25.12
C HIS A 237 -16.16 13.80 23.69
N ARG A 238 -17.31 13.65 22.99
CA ARG A 238 -17.33 13.20 21.59
C ARG A 238 -16.60 14.16 20.65
N VAL A 239 -16.80 15.46 20.86
CA VAL A 239 -16.16 16.50 20.05
C VAL A 239 -14.65 16.51 20.30
N ARG A 240 -14.22 16.28 21.55
CA ARG A 240 -12.79 16.12 21.87
C ARG A 240 -12.17 14.90 21.22
N ASP A 241 -12.90 13.78 21.16
CA ASP A 241 -12.45 12.57 20.49
C ASP A 241 -12.31 12.80 18.97
N ASP A 242 -13.27 13.47 18.33
CA ASP A 242 -13.20 13.85 16.92
C ASP A 242 -11.94 14.71 16.63
N TRP A 243 -11.63 15.68 17.50
CA TRP A 243 -10.41 16.49 17.38
C TRP A 243 -9.13 15.68 17.58
N ALA A 244 -9.13 14.73 18.53
CA ALA A 244 -7.99 13.87 18.77
C ALA A 244 -7.72 12.94 17.56
N GLU A 245 -8.77 12.42 16.91
CA GLU A 245 -8.68 11.63 15.69
C GLU A 245 -8.16 12.45 14.51
N ALA A 246 -8.67 13.68 14.36
CA ALA A 246 -8.19 14.62 13.34
C ALA A 246 -6.71 14.98 13.52
N LEU A 247 -6.30 15.25 14.77
CA LEU A 247 -4.90 15.52 15.11
C LEU A 247 -4.00 14.30 14.80
N ALA A 248 -4.44 13.09 15.14
CA ALA A 248 -3.69 11.88 14.82
C ALA A 248 -3.54 11.68 13.31
N SER A 249 -4.58 11.98 12.53
CA SER A 249 -4.55 11.94 11.07
C SER A 249 -3.63 13.02 10.48
N PHE A 250 -3.62 14.22 11.06
CA PHE A 250 -2.73 15.30 10.70
C PHE A 250 -1.26 14.94 10.95
N HIS A 251 -0.93 14.47 12.16
CA HIS A 251 0.42 14.00 12.51
C HIS A 251 0.86 12.81 11.66
N TRP A 252 -0.06 11.92 11.29
CA TRP A 252 0.26 10.87 10.34
C TRP A 252 0.69 11.45 8.99
N LEU A 253 -0.15 12.30 8.39
CA LEU A 253 0.04 12.80 7.04
C LEU A 253 1.27 13.70 6.92
N TYR A 254 1.49 14.60 7.88
CA TYR A 254 2.50 15.66 7.77
C TYR A 254 3.78 15.43 8.60
N THR A 255 3.76 14.48 9.54
CA THR A 255 4.93 14.17 10.37
C THR A 255 5.39 12.73 10.15
N THR A 256 4.56 11.73 10.41
CA THR A 256 5.00 10.33 10.44
C THR A 256 5.29 9.79 9.04
N LEU A 257 4.39 10.02 8.08
CA LEU A 257 4.50 9.48 6.73
C LEU A 257 5.65 10.07 5.88
N PRO A 258 5.97 11.38 5.96
CA PRO A 258 7.19 11.95 5.39
C PRO A 258 8.47 11.25 5.86
N HIS A 259 8.64 11.09 7.18
CA HIS A 259 9.82 10.44 7.75
C HIS A 259 9.88 8.96 7.38
N HIS A 260 8.74 8.26 7.38
CA HIS A 260 8.64 6.88 6.94
C HIS A 260 9.07 6.74 5.47
N THR A 261 8.59 7.62 4.59
CA THR A 261 8.91 7.60 3.16
C THR A 261 10.40 7.80 2.92
N GLN A 262 11.01 8.80 3.57
CA GLN A 262 12.45 9.02 3.48
C GLN A 262 13.26 7.81 3.99
N THR A 263 12.84 7.23 5.12
CA THR A 263 13.51 6.10 5.74
C THR A 263 13.46 4.87 4.85
N VAL A 264 12.27 4.45 4.43
CA VAL A 264 12.09 3.26 3.57
C VAL A 264 12.80 3.46 2.23
N ALA A 265 12.73 4.64 1.62
CA ALA A 265 13.47 4.93 0.39
C ALA A 265 14.99 4.73 0.58
N THR A 266 15.54 5.20 1.71
CA THR A 266 16.96 5.05 2.05
C THR A 266 17.36 3.58 2.24
N PHE A 267 16.51 2.77 2.87
CA PHE A 267 16.79 1.35 3.00
C PHE A 267 16.62 0.58 1.69
N CYS A 268 15.67 0.95 0.84
CA CYS A 268 15.48 0.33 -0.47
C CYS A 268 16.68 0.56 -1.41
N THR A 269 17.39 1.69 -1.29
CA THR A 269 18.63 1.92 -2.05
C THR A 269 19.83 1.16 -1.49
N ARG A 270 19.88 0.93 -0.18
CA ARG A 270 20.96 0.17 0.49
C ARG A 270 20.76 -1.35 0.39
N LEU A 271 19.51 -1.81 0.48
CA LEU A 271 19.11 -3.21 0.55
C LEU A 271 18.34 -3.58 -0.72
N HIS A 272 19.06 -4.02 -1.74
CA HIS A 272 18.52 -4.27 -3.10
C HIS A 272 17.29 -5.19 -3.15
N SER A 273 17.20 -6.18 -2.25
CA SER A 273 16.10 -7.15 -2.16
C SER A 273 14.91 -6.64 -1.33
N LEU A 274 15.01 -5.49 -0.65
CA LEU A 274 13.96 -4.97 0.22
C LEU A 274 12.71 -4.57 -0.56
N SER A 275 12.85 -3.70 -1.57
CA SER A 275 11.74 -3.28 -2.44
C SER A 275 10.95 -4.46 -3.02
N PRO A 276 11.57 -5.44 -3.71
CA PRO A 276 10.81 -6.57 -4.24
C PRO A 276 10.25 -7.49 -3.14
N SER A 277 10.85 -7.57 -1.95
CA SER A 277 10.27 -8.30 -0.81
C SER A 277 9.01 -7.61 -0.27
N ILE A 278 9.04 -6.28 -0.16
CA ILE A 278 7.87 -5.45 0.21
C ILE A 278 6.75 -5.66 -0.79
N ARG A 279 7.07 -5.63 -2.10
CA ARG A 279 6.10 -5.84 -3.17
C ARG A 279 5.44 -7.21 -3.11
N LEU A 280 6.20 -8.28 -2.88
CA LEU A 280 5.64 -9.62 -2.64
C LEU A 280 4.76 -9.68 -1.41
N ALA A 281 5.22 -9.10 -0.28
CA ALA A 281 4.44 -9.09 0.95
C ALA A 281 3.13 -8.34 0.75
N ARG A 282 3.16 -7.14 0.18
CA ARG A 282 1.97 -6.35 -0.10
C ARG A 282 1.01 -7.10 -1.04
N HIS A 283 1.53 -7.66 -2.13
CA HIS A 283 0.73 -8.50 -3.03
C HIS A 283 0.10 -9.71 -2.30
N TRP A 284 0.80 -10.32 -1.35
CA TRP A 284 0.23 -11.38 -0.52
C TRP A 284 -0.93 -10.88 0.34
N PHE A 285 -0.77 -9.75 1.04
CA PHE A 285 -1.87 -9.13 1.80
C PHE A 285 -3.04 -8.76 0.88
N ASP A 286 -2.77 -8.29 -0.34
CA ASP A 286 -3.79 -7.98 -1.34
C ASP A 286 -4.59 -9.22 -1.73
N ARG A 287 -3.90 -10.31 -2.08
CA ARG A 287 -4.54 -11.57 -2.47
C ARG A 287 -5.38 -12.18 -1.36
N HIS A 288 -4.96 -12.02 -0.11
CA HIS A 288 -5.69 -12.48 1.08
C HIS A 288 -6.74 -11.48 1.60
N LYS A 289 -7.03 -10.42 0.85
CA LYS A 289 -8.04 -9.39 1.17
C LYS A 289 -7.81 -8.67 2.50
N LEU A 290 -6.54 -8.45 2.86
CA LEU A 290 -6.13 -7.85 4.13
C LEU A 290 -5.72 -6.37 4.00
N THR A 291 -5.35 -5.88 2.82
CA THR A 291 -4.77 -4.53 2.67
C THR A 291 -5.69 -3.38 3.05
N ASN A 292 -7.01 -3.57 3.01
CA ASN A 292 -7.92 -2.55 3.52
C ASN A 292 -7.95 -2.41 5.06
N HIS A 293 -7.23 -3.26 5.78
CA HIS A 293 -7.09 -3.22 7.25
C HIS A 293 -5.65 -3.06 7.72
N PHE A 294 -4.69 -3.20 6.81
CA PHE A 294 -3.27 -3.04 7.07
C PHE A 294 -2.73 -1.99 6.10
N GLY A 295 -2.39 -0.81 6.61
CA GLY A 295 -1.77 0.23 5.79
C GLY A 295 -0.48 -0.26 5.13
N PRO A 296 -0.14 0.23 3.93
CA PRO A 296 1.08 -0.21 3.23
C PRO A 296 2.33 0.04 4.07
N GLU A 297 2.38 1.12 4.84
CA GLU A 297 3.49 1.45 5.72
C GLU A 297 3.69 0.39 6.81
N LEU A 298 2.62 -0.17 7.36
CA LEU A 298 2.70 -1.24 8.37
C LEU A 298 3.29 -2.53 7.77
N ILE A 299 2.89 -2.86 6.53
CA ILE A 299 3.45 -4.01 5.79
C ILE A 299 4.93 -3.78 5.48
N GLU A 300 5.30 -2.57 5.06
CA GLU A 300 6.69 -2.15 4.85
C GLU A 300 7.53 -2.34 6.13
N LEU A 301 6.99 -1.98 7.30
CA LEU A 301 7.66 -2.20 8.59
C LEU A 301 7.83 -3.67 8.96
N PHE A 302 6.85 -4.54 8.65
CA PHE A 302 7.00 -6.00 8.86
C PHE A 302 8.18 -6.56 8.06
N VAL A 303 8.31 -6.14 6.80
CA VAL A 303 9.41 -6.60 5.95
C VAL A 303 10.73 -5.97 6.42
N LEU A 304 10.75 -4.67 6.69
CA LEU A 304 11.94 -3.97 7.16
C LEU A 304 12.49 -4.58 8.45
N HIS A 305 11.62 -4.98 9.38
CA HIS A 305 12.01 -5.68 10.61
C HIS A 305 12.89 -6.91 10.33
N VAL A 306 12.51 -7.74 9.36
CA VAL A 306 13.24 -8.97 8.99
C VAL A 306 14.61 -8.67 8.38
N PHE A 307 14.74 -7.52 7.70
CA PHE A 307 16.00 -7.09 7.13
C PHE A 307 16.96 -6.50 8.17
N LEU A 308 16.42 -5.73 9.12
CA LEU A 308 17.20 -5.09 10.19
C LEU A 308 17.58 -6.07 11.31
N LYS A 309 16.73 -7.06 11.60
CA LYS A 309 16.95 -8.10 12.60
C LYS A 309 16.94 -9.49 11.95
N PRO A 310 17.95 -9.83 11.14
CA PRO A 310 17.93 -11.07 10.36
C PRO A 310 18.19 -12.33 11.18
N TYR A 311 18.72 -12.21 12.41
CA TYR A 311 19.02 -13.34 13.30
C TYR A 311 17.81 -14.28 13.47
N PRO A 312 17.99 -15.62 13.40
CA PRO A 312 19.25 -16.37 13.35
C PRO A 312 19.87 -16.52 11.95
N TRP A 313 19.35 -15.85 10.94
CA TRP A 313 19.84 -15.92 9.56
C TRP A 313 20.66 -14.67 9.17
N THR A 314 21.21 -14.70 7.96
CA THR A 314 21.87 -13.56 7.30
C THR A 314 20.85 -12.61 6.69
N THR A 315 21.18 -11.35 6.41
CA THR A 315 20.24 -10.44 5.73
C THR A 315 19.72 -11.02 4.40
N PRO A 316 18.41 -10.97 4.10
CA PRO A 316 17.87 -11.57 2.88
C PRO A 316 18.49 -10.96 1.61
N SER A 317 19.05 -11.79 0.73
CA SER A 317 19.64 -11.36 -0.55
C SER A 317 18.70 -11.53 -1.75
N SER A 318 17.50 -12.09 -1.54
CA SER A 318 16.49 -12.29 -2.58
C SER A 318 15.10 -11.92 -2.08
N ALA A 319 14.23 -11.54 -3.02
CA ALA A 319 12.83 -11.19 -2.73
C ALA A 319 12.08 -12.34 -2.03
N THR A 320 12.27 -13.56 -2.52
CA THR A 320 11.68 -14.77 -1.94
C THR A 320 12.13 -15.01 -0.51
N ALA A 321 13.43 -14.88 -0.21
CA ALA A 321 13.94 -15.05 1.15
C ALA A 321 13.37 -13.99 2.10
N GLY A 322 13.29 -12.73 1.66
CA GLY A 322 12.68 -11.66 2.44
C GLY A 322 11.21 -11.95 2.73
N PHE A 323 10.44 -12.26 1.69
CA PHE A 323 9.01 -12.59 1.80
C PHE A 323 8.73 -13.78 2.72
N LEU A 324 9.39 -14.92 2.51
CA LEU A 324 9.15 -16.12 3.31
C LEU A 324 9.52 -15.93 4.78
N ARG A 325 10.56 -15.12 5.06
CA ARG A 325 10.94 -14.79 6.43
C ARG A 325 9.99 -13.80 7.08
N THR A 326 9.39 -12.87 6.31
CA THR A 326 8.28 -12.04 6.81
C THR A 326 7.09 -12.90 7.20
N LEU A 327 6.68 -13.86 6.37
CA LEU A 327 5.61 -14.80 6.74
C LEU A 327 5.97 -15.61 7.99
N PHE A 328 7.21 -16.06 8.07
CA PHE A 328 7.69 -16.79 9.24
C PHE A 328 7.65 -15.95 10.52
N PHE A 329 8.09 -14.69 10.46
CA PHE A 329 7.97 -13.73 11.54
C PHE A 329 6.51 -13.55 11.96
N LEU A 330 5.61 -13.23 11.02
CA LEU A 330 4.18 -13.03 11.29
C LEU A 330 3.49 -14.29 11.87
N SER A 331 3.97 -15.48 11.50
CA SER A 331 3.45 -16.75 12.02
C SER A 331 3.78 -16.99 13.50
N ARG A 332 4.82 -16.34 14.01
CA ARG A 332 5.36 -16.53 15.37
C ARG A 332 5.19 -15.32 16.28
N TRP A 333 4.99 -14.14 15.70
CA TRP A 333 4.84 -12.91 16.47
C TRP A 333 3.54 -12.96 17.30
N ASP A 334 3.72 -12.94 18.62
CA ASP A 334 2.62 -12.82 19.57
C ASP A 334 2.36 -11.34 19.89
N TRP A 335 1.60 -10.69 19.02
CA TRP A 335 1.25 -9.27 19.14
C TRP A 335 0.38 -8.93 20.37
N ARG A 336 -0.07 -9.93 21.13
CA ARG A 336 -0.82 -9.71 22.38
C ARG A 336 0.09 -9.19 23.48
N ASP A 337 1.28 -9.76 23.59
CA ASP A 337 2.21 -9.53 24.69
C ASP A 337 3.50 -8.83 24.24
N GLU A 338 3.87 -8.92 22.96
CA GLU A 338 5.11 -8.32 22.44
C GLU A 338 4.84 -7.23 21.38
N PRO A 339 5.31 -5.99 21.58
CA PRO A 339 5.23 -4.95 20.57
C PRO A 339 6.24 -5.20 19.45
N LEU A 340 5.93 -4.75 18.24
CA LEU A 340 6.92 -4.70 17.17
C LEU A 340 7.74 -3.42 17.29
N ILE A 341 9.04 -3.55 17.56
CA ILE A 341 9.98 -2.43 17.61
C ILE A 341 10.91 -2.48 16.40
N VAL A 342 10.72 -1.54 15.48
CA VAL A 342 11.55 -1.35 14.27
C VAL A 342 12.51 -0.19 14.51
N ASP A 343 13.68 -0.53 15.06
CA ASP A 343 14.75 0.42 15.37
C ASP A 343 15.73 0.51 14.21
N TRP A 344 15.45 1.39 13.25
CA TRP A 344 16.28 1.55 12.05
C TRP A 344 17.45 2.52 12.23
N ALA A 345 17.37 3.41 13.23
CA ALA A 345 18.44 4.34 13.55
C ALA A 345 19.42 3.78 14.60
N GLU A 346 19.14 2.57 15.13
CA GLU A 346 19.86 1.96 16.26
C GLU A 346 19.95 2.92 17.47
N SER A 347 18.95 3.79 17.61
CA SER A 347 18.94 4.88 18.59
C SER A 347 18.11 4.57 19.83
N LEU A 348 17.29 3.51 19.79
CA LEU A 348 16.42 3.16 20.92
C LEU A 348 17.20 2.42 22.00
N SER A 349 17.33 3.06 23.16
CA SER A 349 17.98 2.49 24.35
C SER A 349 17.19 1.31 24.92
N SER A 350 17.82 0.57 25.85
CA SER A 350 17.12 -0.48 26.60
C SER A 350 15.94 0.09 27.41
N ASP A 351 16.09 1.31 27.91
CA ASP A 351 15.05 1.99 28.70
C ASP A 351 13.86 2.38 27.82
N ASP A 352 14.10 2.90 26.62
CA ASP A 352 13.05 3.22 25.64
C ASP A 352 12.25 1.95 25.28
N ARG A 353 12.96 0.85 24.99
CA ARG A 353 12.34 -0.44 24.68
C ARG A 353 11.52 -0.97 25.86
N SER A 354 11.97 -0.74 27.09
CA SER A 354 11.21 -1.11 28.29
C SER A 354 9.96 -0.25 28.46
N SER A 355 10.04 1.04 28.14
CA SER A 355 8.92 1.99 28.21
C SER A 355 7.83 1.64 27.20
N ILE A 356 8.21 1.31 25.97
CA ILE A 356 7.30 0.82 24.91
C ILE A 356 6.55 -0.44 25.37
N ARG A 357 7.25 -1.39 26.01
CA ARG A 357 6.61 -2.60 26.57
C ARG A 357 5.64 -2.28 27.71
N LYS A 358 6.04 -1.40 28.64
CA LYS A 358 5.16 -0.95 29.73
C LYS A 358 3.92 -0.23 29.19
N GLU A 359 4.06 0.53 28.12
CA GLU A 359 2.93 1.19 27.46
C GLU A 359 1.96 0.16 26.86
N LEU A 360 2.47 -0.86 26.17
CA LEU A 360 1.66 -1.98 25.71
C LEU A 360 0.91 -2.65 26.87
N GLU A 361 1.60 -2.99 27.96
CA GLU A 361 0.97 -3.58 29.15
C GLU A 361 -0.13 -2.68 29.73
N SER A 362 0.08 -1.35 29.74
CA SER A 362 -0.93 -0.39 30.20
C SER A 362 -2.17 -0.39 29.30
N TRP A 363 -1.98 -0.50 27.98
CA TRP A 363 -3.08 -0.62 27.02
C TRP A 363 -3.81 -1.94 27.17
N ARG A 364 -3.10 -3.06 27.38
CA ARG A 364 -3.70 -4.37 27.64
C ARG A 364 -4.47 -4.43 28.96
N LYS A 365 -4.04 -3.70 30.00
CA LYS A 365 -4.80 -3.56 31.25
C LYS A 365 -6.09 -2.76 31.06
N ARG A 366 -6.06 -1.72 30.23
CA ARG A 366 -7.24 -0.88 29.93
C ARG A 366 -8.23 -1.59 29.00
N ASP A 367 -7.73 -2.30 27.99
CA ASP A 367 -8.53 -3.05 27.02
C ASP A 367 -8.01 -4.49 26.88
N PRO A 368 -8.34 -5.39 27.83
CA PRO A 368 -7.91 -6.80 27.78
C PRO A 368 -8.50 -7.55 26.60
N GLN A 369 -9.67 -7.11 26.11
CA GLN A 369 -10.34 -7.75 24.98
C GLN A 369 -9.75 -7.32 23.63
N MET A 370 -8.98 -6.23 23.59
CA MET A 370 -8.38 -5.63 22.39
C MET A 370 -9.46 -5.26 21.37
N ASN A 371 -10.45 -4.51 21.83
CA ASN A 371 -11.54 -3.97 21.03
C ASN A 371 -11.12 -2.73 20.22
N GLY A 372 -10.14 -1.97 20.70
CA GLY A 372 -9.57 -0.79 20.03
C GLY A 372 -8.22 -1.11 19.38
N SER A 373 -7.14 -0.94 20.14
CA SER A 373 -5.76 -1.07 19.64
C SER A 373 -5.22 -2.49 19.73
N VAL A 374 -5.03 -3.13 18.58
CA VAL A 374 -4.62 -4.55 18.50
C VAL A 374 -3.13 -4.67 18.29
N LEU A 375 -2.59 -4.05 17.25
CA LEU A 375 -1.16 -4.11 16.95
C LEU A 375 -0.47 -2.88 17.53
N PHE A 376 0.70 -3.09 18.12
CA PHE A 376 1.54 -2.04 18.68
C PHE A 376 2.88 -2.05 17.95
N VAL A 377 3.13 -1.02 17.15
CA VAL A 377 4.31 -0.91 16.27
C VAL A 377 5.01 0.42 16.51
N ALA A 378 6.14 0.33 17.20
CA ALA A 378 6.99 1.46 17.54
C ALA A 378 8.22 1.52 16.62
N THR A 379 8.67 2.73 16.34
CA THR A 379 9.82 3.01 15.50
C THR A 379 10.78 3.99 16.17
N SER A 380 11.97 4.18 15.60
CA SER A 380 12.95 5.14 16.13
C SER A 380 12.39 6.57 16.25
N ASN A 381 11.48 6.96 15.35
CA ASN A 381 10.88 8.31 15.31
C ASN A 381 9.49 8.39 15.96
N ASN A 382 8.79 7.26 16.14
CA ASN A 382 7.46 7.23 16.75
C ASN A 382 7.37 6.08 17.76
N GLN A 383 7.49 6.44 19.04
CA GLN A 383 7.49 5.48 20.15
C GLN A 383 6.08 5.17 20.68
N SER A 384 5.04 5.91 20.26
CA SER A 384 3.65 5.72 20.73
C SER A 384 3.07 4.35 20.42
N GLY A 385 3.61 3.66 19.41
CA GLY A 385 3.16 2.34 18.97
C GLY A 385 1.85 2.30 18.19
N LEU A 386 1.09 3.39 18.12
CA LEU A 386 -0.26 3.41 17.55
C LEU A 386 -0.37 4.11 16.20
N ALA A 387 0.62 4.91 15.81
CA ALA A 387 0.55 5.71 14.57
C ALA A 387 0.34 4.86 13.30
N TYR A 388 0.97 3.69 13.23
CA TYR A 388 0.86 2.75 12.10
C TYR A 388 -0.37 1.83 12.18
N THR A 389 -1.16 1.93 13.26
CA THR A 389 -2.30 1.04 13.55
C THR A 389 -3.58 1.82 13.89
N ARG A 390 -3.63 3.11 13.51
CA ARG A 390 -4.77 4.01 13.76
C ARG A 390 -6.09 3.51 13.15
N ASP A 391 -6.04 2.96 11.94
CA ASP A 391 -7.21 2.51 11.17
C ASP A 391 -7.49 1.00 11.37
N GLY A 392 -6.87 0.39 12.39
CA GLY A 392 -6.91 -1.05 12.65
C GLY A 392 -5.53 -1.71 12.57
N PRO A 393 -5.48 -3.05 12.47
CA PRO A 393 -6.57 -3.99 12.24
C PRO A 393 -7.39 -4.31 13.51
N SER A 394 -8.56 -4.93 13.33
CA SER A 394 -9.29 -5.56 14.44
C SER A 394 -8.64 -6.87 14.88
N LYS A 395 -8.99 -7.35 16.09
CA LYS A 395 -8.44 -8.60 16.65
C LYS A 395 -8.67 -9.81 15.76
N LEU A 396 -9.85 -9.86 15.13
CA LEU A 396 -10.22 -10.91 14.18
C LEU A 396 -9.29 -10.88 12.95
N VAL A 397 -9.05 -9.70 12.40
CA VAL A 397 -8.22 -9.48 11.21
C VAL A 397 -6.74 -9.79 11.51
N ALA A 398 -6.21 -9.32 12.65
CA ALA A 398 -4.85 -9.67 13.10
C ALA A 398 -4.69 -11.18 13.31
N SER A 399 -5.68 -11.83 13.92
CA SER A 399 -5.69 -13.29 14.11
C SER A 399 -5.77 -14.04 12.78
N ARG A 400 -6.50 -13.51 11.79
CA ARG A 400 -6.56 -14.07 10.43
C ARG A 400 -5.18 -13.97 9.74
N MET A 401 -4.52 -12.80 9.81
CA MET A 401 -3.14 -12.62 9.30
C MET A 401 -2.19 -13.68 9.90
N THR A 402 -2.17 -13.83 11.23
CA THR A 402 -1.32 -14.84 11.90
C THR A 402 -1.67 -16.26 11.48
N ARG A 403 -2.95 -16.62 11.34
CA ARG A 403 -3.39 -17.95 10.89
C ARG A 403 -2.95 -18.25 9.45
N LEU A 404 -3.14 -17.29 8.54
CA LEU A 404 -2.71 -17.43 7.14
C LEU A 404 -1.18 -17.55 7.04
N ALA A 405 -0.43 -16.76 7.81
CA ALA A 405 1.02 -16.87 7.88
C ALA A 405 1.47 -18.25 8.41
N LYS A 406 0.80 -18.79 9.44
CA LYS A 406 1.05 -20.16 9.95
C LYS A 406 0.74 -21.23 8.89
N ALA A 407 -0.36 -21.10 8.15
CA ALA A 407 -0.73 -22.02 7.08
C ALA A 407 0.29 -21.98 5.93
N ALA A 408 0.72 -20.78 5.52
CA ALA A 408 1.77 -20.60 4.51
C ALA A 408 3.08 -21.25 4.96
N CYS A 409 3.52 -21.02 6.20
CA CYS A 409 4.72 -21.67 6.74
C CYS A 409 4.59 -23.19 6.82
N ARG A 410 3.39 -23.73 7.09
CA ARG A 410 3.15 -25.18 7.09
C ARG A 410 3.30 -25.75 5.68
N LEU A 411 2.68 -25.11 4.68
CA LEU A 411 2.78 -25.53 3.28
C LEU A 411 4.23 -25.57 2.80
N VAL A 412 5.02 -24.54 3.11
CA VAL A 412 6.45 -24.46 2.77
C VAL A 412 7.24 -25.59 3.43
N ARG A 413 6.91 -25.99 4.67
CA ARG A 413 7.59 -27.09 5.39
C ARG A 413 7.21 -28.46 4.86
N GLU A 414 5.96 -28.66 4.45
CA GLU A 414 5.46 -29.94 3.95
C GLU A 414 5.89 -30.21 2.50
N GLN A 415 6.10 -29.14 1.70
CA GLN A 415 6.43 -29.26 0.28
C GLN A 415 7.69 -28.47 -0.13
N PRO A 416 8.85 -28.63 0.54
CA PRO A 416 10.01 -27.76 0.33
C PRO A 416 10.60 -27.80 -1.08
N VAL A 417 10.47 -28.93 -1.80
CA VAL A 417 11.09 -29.14 -3.13
C VAL A 417 10.10 -28.94 -4.29
N ARG A 418 8.79 -29.02 -4.04
CA ARG A 418 7.72 -28.92 -5.06
C ARG A 418 6.74 -27.79 -4.80
N LEU A 419 7.09 -26.84 -3.93
CA LEU A 419 6.21 -25.72 -3.61
C LEU A 419 5.88 -24.95 -4.88
N ASP A 420 4.62 -25.00 -5.29
CA ASP A 420 4.07 -24.04 -6.25
C ASP A 420 3.81 -22.73 -5.49
N PRO A 421 4.56 -21.64 -5.78
CA PRO A 421 4.40 -20.39 -5.05
C PRO A 421 2.98 -19.82 -5.17
N SER A 422 2.26 -20.09 -6.26
CA SER A 422 0.89 -19.63 -6.45
C SER A 422 -0.07 -20.09 -5.34
N CYS A 423 0.19 -21.24 -4.72
CA CYS A 423 -0.58 -21.74 -3.58
C CYS A 423 -0.52 -20.81 -2.35
N LEU A 424 0.58 -20.07 -2.16
CA LEU A 424 0.72 -19.11 -1.04
C LEU A 424 -0.16 -17.86 -1.22
N PHE A 425 -0.58 -17.58 -2.45
CA PHE A 425 -1.36 -16.40 -2.84
C PHE A 425 -2.82 -16.74 -3.19
N HIS A 426 -3.23 -17.99 -2.94
CA HIS A 426 -4.61 -18.41 -3.11
C HIS A 426 -5.43 -18.08 -1.86
N VAL A 427 -6.55 -17.38 -2.04
CA VAL A 427 -7.45 -16.98 -0.95
C VAL A 427 -8.54 -18.03 -0.73
N SER A 428 -8.78 -18.42 0.51
CA SER A 428 -10.00 -19.16 0.88
C SER A 428 -11.14 -18.16 1.07
N LEU A 429 -12.18 -18.28 0.25
CA LEU A 429 -13.41 -17.47 0.39
C LEU A 429 -14.44 -18.11 1.33
N ARG A 430 -14.15 -19.30 1.87
CA ARG A 430 -15.08 -20.07 2.70
C ARG A 430 -15.31 -19.48 4.09
N ASP A 431 -14.33 -18.74 4.59
CA ASP A 431 -14.35 -18.18 5.95
C ASP A 431 -15.09 -16.82 6.02
N TYR A 432 -15.88 -16.47 5.01
CA TYR A 432 -16.61 -15.20 4.93
C TYR A 432 -18.11 -15.48 4.91
N ASP A 433 -18.89 -14.69 5.63
CA ASP A 433 -20.34 -14.88 5.70
C ASP A 433 -21.05 -14.44 4.41
N VAL A 434 -20.51 -13.42 3.74
CA VAL A 434 -21.11 -12.80 2.55
C VAL A 434 -20.05 -12.52 1.50
N LEU A 435 -20.34 -12.89 0.24
CA LEU A 435 -19.52 -12.61 -0.92
C LEU A 435 -20.32 -11.74 -1.91
N ILE A 436 -19.84 -10.52 -2.14
CA ILE A 436 -20.42 -9.54 -3.07
C ILE A 436 -19.62 -9.61 -4.36
N HIS A 437 -20.19 -10.22 -5.38
CA HIS A 437 -19.60 -10.36 -6.71
C HIS A 437 -19.88 -9.11 -7.54
N LEU A 438 -18.82 -8.50 -8.03
CA LEU A 438 -18.85 -7.22 -8.74
C LEU A 438 -18.81 -7.42 -10.26
N SER A 439 -19.47 -6.53 -11.00
CA SER A 439 -19.51 -6.57 -12.46
C SER A 439 -18.25 -5.94 -13.05
N ARG A 440 -17.35 -6.78 -13.59
CA ARG A 440 -16.16 -6.31 -14.35
C ARG A 440 -16.50 -5.30 -15.43
N ARG A 441 -17.64 -5.50 -16.11
CA ARG A 441 -18.11 -4.61 -17.18
C ARG A 441 -18.51 -3.24 -16.63
N ALA A 442 -19.22 -3.20 -15.50
CA ALA A 442 -19.62 -1.94 -14.89
C ALA A 442 -18.43 -1.19 -14.31
N VAL A 443 -17.52 -1.89 -13.62
CA VAL A 443 -16.28 -1.30 -13.09
C VAL A 443 -15.45 -0.68 -14.23
N ARG A 444 -15.21 -1.44 -15.31
CA ARG A 444 -14.49 -0.91 -16.48
C ARG A 444 -15.23 0.22 -17.16
N ALA A 445 -16.55 0.16 -17.29
CA ALA A 445 -17.33 1.25 -17.88
C ALA A 445 -17.19 2.55 -17.08
N VAL A 446 -17.18 2.48 -15.74
CA VAL A 446 -16.96 3.67 -14.90
C VAL A 446 -15.53 4.19 -15.02
N SER A 447 -14.53 3.30 -15.05
CA SER A 447 -13.13 3.68 -15.27
C SER A 447 -12.90 4.28 -16.67
N ASP A 448 -13.53 3.73 -17.70
CA ASP A 448 -13.43 4.20 -19.09
C ASP A 448 -14.15 5.56 -19.27
N VAL A 449 -15.30 5.78 -18.60
CA VAL A 449 -16.01 7.08 -18.61
C VAL A 449 -15.24 8.15 -17.82
N ALA A 450 -14.53 7.76 -16.75
CA ALA A 450 -13.63 8.65 -16.03
C ALA A 450 -12.46 9.14 -16.89
N ASP A 451 -12.01 8.32 -17.84
CA ASP A 451 -10.95 8.65 -18.81
C ASP A 451 -11.45 9.52 -20.00
N ASP A 452 -12.76 9.59 -20.24
CA ASP A 452 -13.35 10.10 -21.49
C ASP A 452 -14.33 11.27 -21.29
N SER A 453 -14.08 12.18 -20.34
CA SER A 453 -14.90 13.39 -20.16
C SER A 453 -14.66 14.48 -21.21
N SER A 454 -14.47 14.10 -22.48
CA SER A 454 -14.72 14.96 -23.63
C SER A 454 -16.12 14.69 -24.18
N GLU A 455 -16.73 15.69 -24.80
CA GLU A 455 -18.11 15.70 -25.31
C GLU A 455 -18.63 14.37 -25.87
N PRO A 456 -19.94 14.07 -25.72
CA PRO A 456 -20.53 12.81 -26.15
C PRO A 456 -20.37 12.61 -27.66
N GLY A 457 -19.42 11.76 -28.07
CA GLY A 457 -19.24 11.43 -29.50
C GLY A 457 -17.98 10.69 -29.92
N THR A 458 -16.91 10.64 -29.12
CA THR A 458 -15.65 10.00 -29.56
C THR A 458 -15.65 8.48 -29.36
N LYS A 459 -15.32 7.76 -30.43
CA LYS A 459 -15.41 6.31 -30.58
C LYS A 459 -14.24 5.58 -29.91
N ARG A 460 -14.48 4.29 -29.64
CA ARG A 460 -13.60 3.23 -29.11
C ARG A 460 -12.09 3.42 -29.34
N PRO A 461 -11.24 2.98 -28.40
CA PRO A 461 -9.79 3.04 -28.54
C PRO A 461 -9.34 2.31 -29.82
N SER A 462 -8.54 3.01 -30.63
CA SER A 462 -7.93 2.45 -31.84
C SER A 462 -6.93 1.36 -31.46
N ARG A 463 -6.94 0.24 -32.21
CA ARG A 463 -5.93 -0.83 -32.08
C ARG A 463 -4.52 -0.38 -32.48
N PHE A 464 -4.40 0.77 -33.14
CA PHE A 464 -3.15 1.35 -33.60
C PHE A 464 -2.84 2.64 -32.80
N LYS A 465 -1.72 2.61 -32.08
CA LYS A 465 -1.27 3.65 -31.11
C LYS A 465 -1.13 5.06 -31.70
N ASN A 466 -0.94 5.17 -33.00
CA ASN A 466 -0.78 6.42 -33.75
C ASN A 466 -2.11 6.99 -34.29
N LEU A 467 -3.22 6.28 -34.09
CA LEU A 467 -4.56 6.63 -34.58
C LEU A 467 -5.55 6.82 -33.42
N ASP A 468 -5.08 6.84 -32.17
CA ASP A 468 -5.93 7.11 -31.02
C ASP A 468 -6.22 8.63 -30.96
N GLY A 469 -7.49 9.02 -30.81
CA GLY A 469 -7.85 10.44 -30.63
C GLY A 469 -7.32 11.04 -29.32
N ARG A 470 -6.86 10.18 -28.40
CA ARG A 470 -6.22 10.55 -27.13
C ARG A 470 -4.72 10.84 -27.27
N THR A 471 -4.09 10.47 -28.39
CA THR A 471 -2.65 10.71 -28.60
C THR A 471 -2.37 12.22 -28.64
N GLY A 472 -1.64 12.74 -27.64
CA GLY A 472 -1.27 14.16 -27.54
C GLY A 472 -2.17 15.02 -26.64
N ARG A 473 -3.12 14.44 -25.89
CA ARG A 473 -3.86 15.15 -24.82
C ARG A 473 -3.31 14.76 -23.45
N ALA A 474 -3.22 15.73 -22.54
CA ALA A 474 -2.90 15.47 -21.14
C ALA A 474 -3.96 14.52 -20.55
N PRO A 475 -3.57 13.35 -20.01
CA PRO A 475 -4.48 12.38 -19.44
C PRO A 475 -4.99 12.90 -18.10
N LEU A 476 -6.23 12.51 -17.76
CA LEU A 476 -6.82 12.83 -16.47
C LEU A 476 -6.14 12.01 -15.38
N THR A 477 -6.01 12.59 -14.19
CA THR A 477 -5.58 11.84 -13.01
C THR A 477 -6.62 10.78 -12.65
N VAL A 478 -6.15 9.65 -12.10
CA VAL A 478 -7.00 8.58 -11.57
C VAL A 478 -7.95 9.20 -10.55
N ARG A 479 -9.23 9.25 -10.93
CA ARG A 479 -10.32 9.40 -9.95
C ARG A 479 -10.29 8.15 -9.06
N ALA A 480 -10.65 8.31 -7.78
CA ALA A 480 -10.71 7.18 -6.85
C ALA A 480 -11.41 5.99 -7.51
N HIS A 481 -10.76 4.82 -7.49
CA HIS A 481 -11.27 3.65 -8.20
C HIS A 481 -12.70 3.36 -7.70
N PRO A 482 -13.66 3.04 -8.58
CA PRO A 482 -15.08 2.96 -8.20
C PRO A 482 -15.36 2.01 -7.04
N LEU A 483 -14.57 0.94 -6.95
CA LEU A 483 -14.69 -0.01 -5.85
C LEU A 483 -14.16 0.57 -4.53
N ASP A 484 -13.16 1.46 -4.55
CA ASP A 484 -12.65 2.08 -3.32
C ASP A 484 -13.68 3.02 -2.73
N VAL A 485 -14.35 3.78 -3.60
CA VAL A 485 -15.48 4.64 -3.23
C VAL A 485 -16.63 3.78 -2.67
N LEU A 486 -17.03 2.71 -3.37
CA LEU A 486 -18.09 1.82 -2.90
C LEU A 486 -17.74 1.20 -1.54
N VAL A 487 -16.52 0.69 -1.36
CA VAL A 487 -16.11 0.07 -0.09
C VAL A 487 -16.02 1.10 1.03
N ALA A 488 -15.56 2.32 0.77
CA ALA A 488 -15.54 3.40 1.74
C ALA A 488 -16.97 3.75 2.21
N GLU A 489 -17.92 3.89 1.28
CA GLU A 489 -19.31 4.16 1.61
C GLU A 489 -19.97 3.01 2.39
N LEU A 490 -19.74 1.76 1.96
CA LEU A 490 -20.24 0.60 2.68
C LEU A 490 -19.67 0.53 4.10
N ARG A 491 -18.39 0.84 4.30
CA ARG A 491 -17.79 0.92 5.63
C ARG A 491 -18.40 2.05 6.46
N ARG A 492 -18.57 3.24 5.87
CA ARG A 492 -19.16 4.40 6.56
C ARG A 492 -20.56 4.10 7.10
N VAL A 493 -21.37 3.37 6.34
CA VAL A 493 -22.75 3.05 6.71
C VAL A 493 -22.84 1.81 7.62
N TYR A 494 -22.03 0.78 7.36
CA TYR A 494 -22.22 -0.55 7.96
C TYR A 494 -21.08 -0.99 8.90
N ASN A 495 -20.16 -0.11 9.31
CA ASN A 495 -19.00 -0.47 10.16
C ASN A 495 -19.38 -1.29 11.42
N ASP A 496 -20.51 -0.96 12.03
CA ASP A 496 -21.01 -1.64 13.23
C ASP A 496 -21.60 -3.03 12.94
N THR A 497 -22.00 -3.29 11.69
CA THR A 497 -22.70 -4.50 11.26
C THR A 497 -21.85 -5.48 10.48
N LEU A 498 -21.04 -4.99 9.54
CA LEU A 498 -20.27 -5.79 8.59
C LEU A 498 -18.84 -5.28 8.50
N MET A 499 -17.89 -6.20 8.56
CA MET A 499 -16.49 -5.94 8.23
C MET A 499 -16.25 -6.35 6.78
N PHE A 500 -15.86 -5.39 5.93
CA PHE A 500 -15.59 -5.60 4.51
C PHE A 500 -14.11 -5.83 4.22
N PHE A 501 -13.83 -6.86 3.43
CA PHE A 501 -12.52 -7.33 3.01
C PHE A 501 -12.41 -7.25 1.50
N ARG A 502 -11.63 -6.29 1.02
CA ARG A 502 -11.28 -6.13 -0.39
C ARG A 502 -9.84 -6.59 -0.59
N GLY A 503 -9.57 -7.25 -1.71
CA GLY A 503 -8.21 -7.46 -2.16
C GLY A 503 -7.70 -6.29 -3.00
N GLY A 504 -6.40 -6.30 -3.26
CA GLY A 504 -5.75 -5.34 -4.14
C GLY A 504 -5.75 -5.79 -5.60
N GLY A 505 -5.71 -4.79 -6.49
CA GLY A 505 -5.65 -4.95 -7.95
C GLY A 505 -7.03 -4.95 -8.63
N ASP A 506 -7.04 -4.48 -9.88
CA ASP A 506 -8.27 -4.24 -10.67
C ASP A 506 -9.03 -5.52 -11.07
N ASP A 507 -8.37 -6.69 -10.96
CA ASP A 507 -8.94 -7.98 -11.34
C ASP A 507 -9.76 -8.65 -10.23
N ASP A 508 -9.62 -8.19 -8.97
CA ASP A 508 -10.37 -8.71 -7.84
C ASP A 508 -11.79 -8.14 -7.81
N VAL A 509 -12.74 -8.97 -8.23
CA VAL A 509 -14.15 -8.61 -8.35
C VAL A 509 -15.03 -9.23 -7.28
N VAL A 510 -14.44 -9.65 -6.16
CA VAL A 510 -15.21 -10.18 -5.04
C VAL A 510 -14.90 -9.36 -3.80
N LEU A 511 -15.89 -8.62 -3.31
CA LEU A 511 -15.84 -7.99 -2.01
C LEU A 511 -16.39 -8.97 -0.98
N ALA A 512 -15.56 -9.41 -0.04
CA ALA A 512 -15.97 -10.35 0.99
C ALA A 512 -16.36 -9.60 2.27
N ALA A 513 -17.28 -10.14 3.07
CA ALA A 513 -17.71 -9.52 4.31
C ALA A 513 -18.00 -10.55 5.42
N ILE A 514 -17.86 -10.11 6.66
CA ILE A 514 -18.15 -10.89 7.88
C ILE A 514 -19.06 -10.06 8.77
N TRP A 515 -20.12 -10.67 9.29
CA TRP A 515 -20.98 -10.05 10.30
C TRP A 515 -20.19 -9.78 11.57
N SER A 516 -20.36 -8.58 12.13
CA SER A 516 -19.65 -8.18 13.34
C SER A 516 -19.96 -9.16 14.48
N PRO A 517 -18.92 -9.80 15.09
CA PRO A 517 -19.12 -10.72 16.21
C PRO A 517 -19.81 -10.06 17.41
N ARG A 518 -19.68 -8.74 17.55
CA ARG A 518 -20.35 -7.94 18.60
C ARG A 518 -21.86 -8.07 18.55
N LEU A 519 -22.45 -8.22 17.36
CA LEU A 519 -23.89 -8.37 17.17
C LEU A 519 -24.35 -9.82 17.31
N GLN A 520 -23.47 -10.79 17.09
CA GLN A 520 -23.79 -12.22 17.23
C GLN A 520 -23.90 -12.66 18.70
N GLN A 521 -23.11 -12.05 19.59
CA GLN A 521 -23.13 -12.33 21.03
C GLN A 521 -24.45 -11.94 21.73
N GLY A 522 -25.28 -11.11 21.09
CA GLY A 522 -26.59 -10.68 21.61
C GLY A 522 -27.77 -11.59 21.25
N SER A 523 -27.52 -12.78 20.71
CA SER A 523 -28.60 -13.72 20.34
C SER A 523 -29.29 -14.33 21.58
N PRO A 524 -30.64 -14.44 21.58
CA PRO A 524 -31.51 -14.32 20.41
C PRO A 524 -32.12 -12.93 20.18
N GLY A 525 -31.84 -11.90 21.01
CA GLY A 525 -32.39 -10.57 20.76
C GLY A 525 -31.91 -9.49 21.74
N THR A 526 -31.85 -8.25 21.24
CA THR A 526 -31.49 -7.06 22.03
C THR A 526 -32.74 -6.22 22.28
N LYS A 527 -32.87 -5.58 23.46
CA LYS A 527 -33.96 -4.65 23.71
C LYS A 527 -33.89 -3.45 22.76
N PHE A 528 -35.02 -3.07 22.19
CA PHE A 528 -35.13 -1.92 21.30
C PHE A 528 -34.65 -0.62 21.97
N ARG A 529 -33.84 0.15 21.24
CA ARG A 529 -33.45 1.52 21.59
C ARG A 529 -33.36 2.33 20.31
N ALA A 530 -33.79 3.59 20.34
CA ALA A 530 -33.77 4.47 19.17
C ALA A 530 -32.35 4.71 18.61
N GLY A 531 -31.30 4.55 19.44
CA GLY A 531 -29.90 4.75 19.04
C GLY A 531 -29.17 3.48 18.60
N LEU A 532 -29.86 2.40 18.22
CA LEU A 532 -29.20 1.21 17.69
C LEU A 532 -28.57 1.53 16.31
N PRO A 533 -27.27 1.24 16.10
CA PRO A 533 -26.54 1.68 14.90
C PRO A 533 -26.73 0.75 13.69
N TYR A 534 -27.80 -0.05 13.66
CA TYR A 534 -27.99 -1.08 12.64
C TYR A 534 -29.46 -1.26 12.26
N ASN A 535 -29.71 -1.76 11.06
CA ASN A 535 -31.05 -2.12 10.61
C ASN A 535 -31.56 -3.34 11.38
N PHE A 536 -32.67 -3.21 12.09
CA PHE A 536 -33.23 -4.25 12.95
C PHE A 536 -34.67 -4.59 12.57
N ARG A 537 -35.09 -5.82 12.91
CA ARG A 537 -36.47 -6.28 12.84
C ARG A 537 -36.88 -6.88 14.19
N ARG A 538 -38.18 -6.96 14.45
CA ARG A 538 -38.69 -7.60 15.66
C ARG A 538 -38.34 -9.09 15.67
N LEU A 539 -37.90 -9.59 16.82
CA LEU A 539 -37.61 -11.01 17.00
C LEU A 539 -38.89 -11.84 16.87
N ALA A 540 -38.88 -12.84 15.99
CA ALA A 540 -40.03 -13.73 15.80
C ALA A 540 -40.22 -14.63 17.03
N GLY A 541 -41.45 -14.69 17.56
CA GLY A 541 -41.79 -15.53 18.72
C GLY A 541 -41.55 -14.90 20.10
N SER A 542 -41.15 -13.62 20.18
CA SER A 542 -41.12 -12.91 21.45
C SER A 542 -42.51 -12.39 21.83
N ASP A 543 -42.84 -12.46 23.14
CA ASP A 543 -44.03 -11.81 23.69
C ASP A 543 -44.09 -10.33 23.26
N ALA A 544 -45.30 -9.81 23.08
CA ALA A 544 -45.53 -8.42 22.66
C ALA A 544 -44.91 -7.38 23.58
N ASP A 545 -44.73 -7.72 24.86
CA ASP A 545 -44.17 -6.84 25.89
C ASP A 545 -42.63 -6.92 26.01
N ALA A 546 -41.96 -7.81 25.26
CA ALA A 546 -40.51 -8.01 25.42
C ALA A 546 -39.66 -6.99 24.64
N ASP A 547 -40.24 -6.30 23.65
CA ASP A 547 -39.57 -5.29 22.79
C ASP A 547 -38.17 -5.72 22.29
N LEU A 548 -38.04 -6.99 21.92
CA LEU A 548 -36.79 -7.57 21.44
C LEU A 548 -36.66 -7.40 19.92
N VAL A 549 -35.50 -6.93 19.50
CA VAL A 549 -35.12 -6.76 18.09
C VAL A 549 -33.85 -7.54 17.77
N GLU A 550 -33.74 -7.96 16.53
CA GLU A 550 -32.59 -8.63 15.95
C GLU A 550 -32.11 -7.90 14.69
N LEU A 551 -30.86 -8.13 14.28
CA LEU A 551 -30.31 -7.61 13.04
C LEU A 551 -31.10 -8.14 11.83
N ASN A 552 -31.61 -7.24 11.01
CA ASN A 552 -32.31 -7.61 9.78
C ASN A 552 -31.30 -7.85 8.64
N ARG A 553 -30.68 -9.03 8.64
CA ARG A 553 -29.64 -9.38 7.66
C ARG A 553 -30.13 -9.22 6.22
N ASP A 554 -31.36 -9.64 5.92
CA ASP A 554 -31.95 -9.56 4.58
C ASP A 554 -32.06 -8.12 4.09
N ALA A 555 -32.54 -7.20 4.96
CA ALA A 555 -32.66 -5.79 4.60
C ALA A 555 -31.29 -5.14 4.37
N VAL A 556 -30.30 -5.44 5.23
CA VAL A 556 -28.93 -4.93 5.05
C VAL A 556 -28.35 -5.36 3.69
N LEU A 557 -28.53 -6.63 3.31
CA LEU A 557 -28.04 -7.12 2.01
C LEU A 557 -28.78 -6.47 0.82
N LEU A 558 -30.09 -6.21 0.94
CA LEU A 558 -30.86 -5.49 -0.08
C LEU A 558 -30.44 -4.01 -0.19
N GLU A 559 -30.13 -3.36 0.94
CA GLU A 559 -29.59 -2.00 0.94
C GLU A 559 -28.21 -1.95 0.29
N ILE A 560 -27.33 -2.92 0.58
CA ILE A 560 -26.02 -3.06 -0.08
C ILE A 560 -26.18 -3.24 -1.60
N ALA A 561 -27.11 -4.10 -2.02
CA ALA A 561 -27.40 -4.30 -3.45
C ALA A 561 -27.89 -2.99 -4.10
N ARG A 562 -28.74 -2.22 -3.41
CA ARG A 562 -29.24 -0.92 -3.89
C ARG A 562 -28.14 0.13 -3.98
N VAL A 563 -27.28 0.24 -2.95
CA VAL A 563 -26.15 1.18 -2.93
C VAL A 563 -25.14 0.84 -4.03
N GLY A 564 -24.86 -0.46 -4.24
CA GLY A 564 -23.95 -0.91 -5.28
C GLY A 564 -24.49 -0.75 -6.71
N GLY A 565 -25.82 -0.78 -6.90
CA GLY A 565 -26.45 -0.64 -8.21
C GLY A 565 -25.85 -1.60 -9.24
N ASP A 566 -25.56 -1.08 -10.44
CA ASP A 566 -25.00 -1.86 -11.55
C ASP A 566 -23.58 -2.43 -11.29
N LEU A 567 -22.88 -1.94 -10.25
CA LEU A 567 -21.57 -2.48 -9.86
C LEU A 567 -21.70 -3.86 -9.21
N VAL A 568 -22.81 -4.15 -8.53
CA VAL A 568 -23.04 -5.43 -7.85
C VAL A 568 -23.78 -6.38 -8.78
N LYS A 569 -23.13 -7.48 -9.13
CA LYS A 569 -23.70 -8.52 -9.99
C LYS A 569 -24.51 -9.54 -9.18
N LYS A 570 -24.00 -9.97 -8.03
CA LYS A 570 -24.60 -10.99 -7.18
C LYS A 570 -24.11 -10.81 -5.75
N ILE A 571 -25.00 -11.02 -4.77
CA ILE A 571 -24.63 -11.20 -3.37
C ILE A 571 -24.90 -12.66 -3.01
N GLU A 572 -23.92 -13.31 -2.41
CA GLU A 572 -23.96 -14.72 -1.99
C GLU A 572 -23.74 -14.80 -0.50
N VAL A 573 -24.65 -15.46 0.21
CA VAL A 573 -24.50 -15.78 1.63
C VAL A 573 -23.90 -17.18 1.72
N VAL A 574 -22.79 -17.31 2.42
CA VAL A 574 -22.07 -18.57 2.58
C VAL A 574 -22.57 -19.21 3.87
N ASP A 575 -23.48 -20.18 3.75
CA ASP A 575 -23.94 -20.94 4.91
C ASP A 575 -22.85 -21.93 5.36
N GLU A 576 -22.64 -22.04 6.68
CA GLU A 576 -21.68 -22.99 7.30
C GLU A 576 -22.05 -24.48 7.08
N GLY A 577 -23.14 -24.79 6.36
CA GLY A 577 -23.73 -26.14 6.27
C GLY A 577 -23.49 -26.95 4.98
N ALA A 578 -22.78 -26.43 3.97
CA ALA A 578 -22.64 -27.12 2.68
C ALA A 578 -21.25 -27.74 2.42
N GLY A 579 -20.50 -28.06 3.49
CA GLY A 579 -19.11 -28.55 3.42
C GLY A 579 -18.90 -30.03 3.80
N GLU A 580 -19.94 -30.74 4.21
CA GLU A 580 -19.89 -32.19 4.49
C GLU A 580 -20.95 -32.89 3.63
N GLU A 581 -20.68 -33.03 2.34
CA GLU A 581 -21.16 -34.12 1.47
C GLU A 581 -20.62 -33.89 0.05
N GLY A 582 -19.62 -34.70 -0.35
CA GLY A 582 -18.98 -34.66 -1.67
C GLY A 582 -17.60 -35.26 -1.68
#